data_AF-A0A355AJX9-F1
#
_entry.id   AF-A0A355AJX9-F1
#
_cell.length_a   1.000
_cell.length_b   1.000
_cell.length_c   1.000
_cell.angle_alpha   90.00
_cell.angle_beta   90.00
_cell.angle_gamma   90.00
#
_symmetry.space_group_name_H-M   'P 1'
#
loop_
_entity.id
_entity.type
_entity.pdbx_description
1 polymer ?
#
loop_
_entity_poly.entity_id
_entity_poly.type
_entity_poly.pdbx_seq_one_letter_code
_entity_poly.pdbx_strand_id
1 'polypeptide(L)'
;VAQDRTAAAAIGGSFSARQYNRDVYIPLSTFRKRIGDRVITVRGGTFQNETIELNQITAVVDDVASVDASADIIRALLSRYHKTLDYAVVVPKELLEQAETLRMMFNVLLLLIAGISLVV
;
A
#
# COMPACT_ATOMS: atom_id res chain seq x y z
N VAL A 1 24.66 -9.26 4.03
CA VAL A 1 23.94 -9.39 2.74
C VAL A 1 22.46 -9.44 3.08
N ALA A 2 21.63 -8.58 2.48
CA ALA A 2 20.19 -8.57 2.74
C ALA A 2 19.52 -9.83 2.14
N GLN A 3 18.50 -10.35 2.81
CA GLN A 3 17.78 -11.55 2.39
C GLN A 3 16.95 -11.27 1.13
N ASP A 4 16.90 -12.25 0.22
CA ASP A 4 16.16 -12.13 -1.04
C ASP A 4 14.66 -11.92 -0.77
N ARG A 5 14.08 -10.87 -1.36
CA ARG A 5 12.65 -10.56 -1.22
C ARG A 5 11.96 -10.78 -2.55
N THR A 6 11.04 -11.74 -2.59
CA THR A 6 10.23 -12.05 -3.78
C THR A 6 9.53 -10.78 -4.27
N ALA A 7 9.53 -10.56 -5.59
CA ALA A 7 8.79 -9.47 -6.21
C ALA A 7 7.31 -9.57 -5.83
N ALA A 8 6.73 -8.52 -5.26
CA ALA A 8 5.30 -8.51 -4.98
C ALA A 8 4.53 -8.56 -6.32
N ALA A 9 3.61 -9.50 -6.45
CA ALA A 9 2.64 -9.51 -7.52
C ALA A 9 1.92 -8.16 -7.52
N ALA A 10 1.92 -7.48 -8.66
CA ALA A 10 1.29 -6.19 -8.84
C ALA A 10 -0.23 -6.33 -8.65
N ILE A 11 -0.75 -5.90 -7.51
CA ILE A 11 -2.19 -5.87 -7.23
C ILE A 11 -2.56 -4.41 -6.93
N GLY A 12 -3.26 -3.78 -7.87
CA GLY A 12 -3.61 -2.36 -7.83
C GLY A 12 -2.55 -1.46 -8.47
N GLY A 13 -2.99 -0.60 -9.40
CA GLY A 13 -2.17 0.13 -10.39
C GLY A 13 -1.03 1.04 -9.92
N SER A 14 -0.70 1.08 -8.62
CA SER A 14 0.47 1.82 -8.08
C SER A 14 1.65 0.91 -7.68
N PHE A 15 1.46 -0.41 -7.66
CA PHE A 15 2.51 -1.40 -7.42
C PHE A 15 2.95 -2.04 -8.74
N SER A 16 3.46 -1.25 -9.70
CA SER A 16 4.19 -1.82 -10.84
C SER A 16 5.30 -2.71 -10.29
N ALA A 17 5.28 -4.01 -10.61
CA ALA A 17 6.18 -5.08 -10.15
C ALA A 17 7.54 -4.57 -9.66
N ARG A 18 7.61 -4.14 -8.39
CA ARG A 18 8.75 -3.42 -7.86
C ARG A 18 9.79 -4.46 -7.45
N GLN A 19 10.97 -4.42 -8.06
CA GLN A 19 12.06 -5.34 -7.72
C GLN A 19 12.73 -4.84 -6.43
N TYR A 20 12.18 -5.23 -5.28
CA TYR A 20 12.69 -4.81 -3.96
C TYR A 20 14.18 -5.08 -3.76
N ASN A 21 14.73 -6.10 -4.43
CA ASN A 21 16.16 -6.42 -4.40
C ASN A 21 17.06 -5.34 -5.02
N ARG A 22 16.50 -4.42 -5.80
CA ARG A 22 17.23 -3.29 -6.41
C ARG A 22 16.87 -1.95 -5.78
N ASP A 23 15.99 -1.95 -4.77
CA ASP A 23 15.57 -0.75 -4.08
C ASP A 23 16.57 -0.38 -2.98
N VAL A 24 16.91 0.91 -2.90
CA VAL A 24 17.74 1.47 -1.83
C VAL A 24 16.83 2.25 -0.89
N TYR A 25 16.81 1.84 0.39
CA TYR A 25 16.04 2.51 1.42
C TYR A 25 16.92 3.46 2.22
N ILE A 26 16.48 4.70 2.34
CA ILE A 26 17.10 5.71 3.19
C ILE A 26 16.02 6.31 4.10
N PRO A 27 16.34 6.65 5.36
CA PRO A 27 15.39 7.34 6.23
C PRO A 27 14.94 8.66 5.60
N LEU A 28 13.65 8.98 5.72
CA LEU A 28 13.08 10.22 5.19
C LEU A 28 13.79 11.46 5.77
N SER A 29 14.18 11.40 7.05
CA SER A 29 14.97 12.45 7.70
C SER A 29 16.34 12.65 7.05
N THR A 30 16.98 11.58 6.58
CA THR A 30 18.25 11.62 5.84
C THR A 30 18.06 12.19 4.44
N PHE A 31 17.01 11.76 3.73
CA PHE A 31 16.65 12.29 2.40
C PHE A 31 16.42 13.81 2.45
N ARG A 32 15.57 14.27 3.38
CA ARG A 32 15.26 15.71 3.56
C ARG A 32 16.49 16.54 3.89
N LYS A 33 17.39 16.05 4.76
CA LYS A 33 18.61 16.78 5.14
C LYS A 33 19.65 16.86 4.02
N ARG A 34 19.71 15.86 3.14
CA ARG A 34 20.82 15.72 2.17
C ARG A 34 20.45 16.07 0.73
N ILE A 35 19.22 15.79 0.32
CA ILE A 35 18.71 16.05 -1.03
C ILE A 35 17.75 17.25 -1.02
N GLY A 36 16.93 17.38 0.03
CA GLY A 36 15.89 18.41 0.11
C GLY A 36 14.70 18.10 -0.80
N ASP A 37 13.69 18.98 -0.81
CA ASP A 37 12.41 18.76 -1.52
C ASP A 37 12.41 19.28 -2.97
N ARG A 38 13.56 19.76 -3.47
CA ARG A 38 13.67 20.49 -4.74
C ARG A 38 14.60 19.77 -5.71
N VAL A 39 14.02 19.05 -6.66
CA VAL A 39 14.78 18.42 -7.75
C VAL A 39 14.95 19.45 -8.87
N ILE A 40 16.15 20.03 -8.98
CA ILE A 40 16.49 20.92 -10.09
C ILE A 40 17.00 20.05 -11.25
N THR A 41 16.14 19.76 -12.23
CA THR A 41 16.56 19.08 -13.46
C THR A 41 16.85 20.12 -14.53
N VAL A 42 18.14 20.27 -14.90
CA VAL A 42 18.53 21.11 -16.04
C VAL A 42 18.71 20.22 -17.26
N ARG A 43 17.74 20.21 -18.18
CA ARG A 43 17.87 19.59 -19.51
C ARG A 43 17.61 20.63 -20.59
N GLY A 44 18.58 20.78 -21.50
CA GLY A 44 18.38 21.48 -22.79
C GLY A 44 17.86 22.92 -22.72
N GLY A 45 18.22 23.71 -21.70
CA GLY A 45 17.77 25.10 -21.56
C GLY A 45 16.37 25.29 -21.00
N THR A 46 15.66 24.21 -20.64
CA THR A 46 14.38 24.26 -19.93
C THR A 46 14.62 24.08 -18.43
N PHE A 47 14.25 25.07 -17.63
CA PHE A 47 14.25 24.97 -16.16
C PHE A 47 12.94 24.34 -15.72
N GLN A 48 12.92 23.03 -15.48
CA GLN A 48 11.77 22.38 -14.87
C GLN A 48 11.98 22.34 -13.36
N ASN A 49 11.11 23.04 -12.66
CA ASN A 49 11.14 23.17 -11.22
C ASN A 49 9.89 22.52 -10.64
N GLU A 50 10.03 21.27 -10.22
CA GLU A 50 8.96 20.48 -9.64
C GLU A 50 9.33 20.16 -8.19
N THR A 51 8.51 20.63 -7.25
CA THR A 51 8.63 20.32 -5.82
C THR A 51 7.70 19.16 -5.55
N ILE A 52 8.24 17.97 -5.28
CA ILE A 52 7.46 16.80 -4.88
C ILE A 52 7.90 16.39 -3.49
N GLU A 53 7.04 16.56 -2.49
CA GLU A 53 7.38 16.26 -1.10
C GLU A 53 7.24 14.76 -0.76
N LEU A 54 6.18 14.10 -1.25
CA LEU A 54 5.91 12.68 -1.03
C LEU A 54 5.21 12.05 -2.24
N ASN A 55 5.76 10.95 -2.77
CA ASN A 55 5.17 10.22 -3.88
C ASN A 55 4.10 9.21 -3.45
N GLN A 56 4.26 8.62 -2.27
CA GLN A 56 3.39 7.54 -1.79
C GLN A 56 3.39 7.51 -0.26
N ILE A 57 2.21 7.30 0.31
CA ILE A 57 2.02 7.02 1.73
C ILE A 57 1.35 5.65 1.83
N THR A 58 1.93 4.76 2.62
CA THR A 58 1.34 3.46 2.93
C THR A 58 0.82 3.51 4.37
N ALA A 59 -0.50 3.45 4.53
CA ALA A 59 -1.14 3.34 5.82
C ALA A 59 -1.38 1.86 6.16
N VAL A 60 -1.08 1.48 7.41
CA VAL A 60 -1.33 0.14 7.94
C VAL A 60 -2.45 0.23 8.96
N VAL A 61 -3.37 -0.71 8.93
CA VAL A 61 -4.52 -0.81 9.84
C VAL A 61 -4.42 -2.14 10.57
N ASP A 62 -4.79 -2.17 11.84
CA ASP A 62 -4.65 -3.35 12.71
C ASP A 62 -5.58 -4.50 12.32
N ASP A 63 -6.78 -4.17 11.82
CA ASP A 63 -7.80 -5.14 11.41
C ASP A 63 -8.28 -4.90 9.97
N VAL A 64 -8.45 -5.99 9.23
CA VAL A 64 -9.00 -6.03 7.87
C VAL A 64 -10.39 -5.41 7.81
N ALA A 65 -11.23 -5.66 8.82
CA ALA A 65 -12.59 -5.11 8.88
C ALA A 65 -12.59 -3.57 8.99
N SER A 66 -11.50 -2.98 9.49
CA SER A 66 -11.36 -1.53 9.68
C SER A 66 -10.78 -0.82 8.46
N VAL A 67 -10.38 -1.55 7.41
CA VAL A 67 -9.71 -0.98 6.23
C VAL A 67 -10.62 -0.04 5.46
N ASP A 68 -11.88 -0.41 5.23
CA ASP A 68 -12.82 0.44 4.49
C ASP A 68 -13.14 1.74 5.25
N ALA A 69 -13.48 1.63 6.53
CA ALA A 69 -13.74 2.79 7.37
C ALA A 69 -12.52 3.73 7.44
N SER A 70 -11.31 3.16 7.58
CA SER A 70 -10.07 3.93 7.60
C SER A 70 -9.80 4.61 6.27
N ALA A 71 -10.05 3.93 5.15
CA ALA A 71 -9.90 4.50 3.82
C ALA A 71 -10.87 5.67 3.57
N ASP A 72 -12.11 5.56 4.06
CA ASP A 72 -13.10 6.65 3.97
C ASP A 72 -12.68 7.87 4.78
N ILE A 73 -12.16 7.67 6.00
CA ILE A 73 -11.59 8.76 6.80
C ILE A 73 -10.43 9.42 6.06
N ILE A 74 -9.52 8.65 5.46
CA ILE A 74 -8.39 9.19 4.68
C ILE A 74 -8.89 10.00 3.48
N ARG A 75 -9.88 9.49 2.73
CA ARG A 75 -10.51 10.23 1.61
C ARG A 75 -11.13 11.54 2.08
N ALA A 76 -11.85 11.52 3.21
CA ALA A 76 -12.46 12.71 3.78
C ALA A 76 -11.41 13.75 4.20
N LEU A 77 -10.34 13.32 4.88
CA LEU A 77 -9.24 14.20 5.25
C LEU A 77 -8.55 14.79 4.02
N LEU A 78 -8.21 13.97 3.02
CA LEU A 78 -7.59 14.45 1.79
C LEU A 78 -8.49 15.45 1.06
N SER A 79 -9.79 15.17 0.95
CA SER A 79 -10.75 16.10 0.32
C SER A 79 -10.86 17.45 1.04
N ARG A 80 -10.67 17.46 2.36
CA ARG A 80 -10.73 18.67 3.18
C ARG A 80 -9.47 19.52 3.06
N TYR A 81 -8.31 18.88 3.04
CA TYR A 81 -7.01 19.56 3.07
C TYR A 81 -6.39 19.78 1.68
N HIS A 82 -6.79 19.01 0.66
CA HIS A 82 -6.33 19.13 -0.72
C HIS A 82 -7.51 19.50 -1.62
N LYS A 83 -7.59 20.78 -2.01
CA LYS A 83 -8.64 21.30 -2.90
C LYS A 83 -8.41 20.90 -4.37
N THR A 84 -7.17 20.54 -4.71
CA THR A 84 -6.76 20.01 -6.00
C THR A 84 -6.80 18.48 -5.97
N LEU A 85 -7.32 17.87 -7.04
CA LEU A 85 -7.36 16.40 -7.20
C LEU A 85 -5.98 15.90 -7.67
N ASP A 86 -5.00 15.91 -6.77
CA ASP A 86 -3.63 15.48 -7.00
C ASP A 86 -3.25 14.16 -6.30
N TYR A 87 -4.25 13.44 -5.78
CA TYR A 87 -4.05 12.19 -5.04
C TYR A 87 -4.99 11.07 -5.51
N ALA A 88 -4.56 9.83 -5.29
CA ALA A 88 -5.37 8.62 -5.49
C ALA A 88 -5.27 7.71 -4.27
N VAL A 89 -6.41 7.34 -3.68
CA VAL A 89 -6.48 6.39 -2.56
C VAL A 89 -6.80 5.01 -3.11
N VAL A 90 -5.80 4.11 -3.09
CA VAL A 90 -5.94 2.72 -3.57
C VAL A 90 -6.13 1.81 -2.37
N VAL A 91 -7.22 1.05 -2.37
CA VAL A 91 -7.52 0.02 -1.36
C VAL A 91 -7.60 -1.33 -2.08
N PRO A 92 -6.81 -2.34 -1.69
CA PRO A 92 -6.83 -3.65 -2.34
C PRO A 92 -8.02 -4.49 -1.86
N LYS A 93 -9.24 -4.12 -2.27
CA LYS A 93 -10.49 -4.75 -1.80
C LYS A 93 -10.60 -6.22 -2.20
N GLU A 94 -10.10 -6.57 -3.38
CA GLU A 94 -10.16 -7.93 -3.91
C GLU A 94 -9.41 -8.92 -3.00
N LEU A 95 -8.32 -8.47 -2.34
CA LEU A 95 -7.57 -9.29 -1.40
C LEU A 95 -8.30 -9.47 -0.07
N LEU A 96 -9.05 -8.46 0.37
CA LEU A 96 -9.82 -8.54 1.61
C LEU A 96 -11.00 -9.52 1.46
N GLU A 97 -11.71 -9.45 0.34
CA GLU A 97 -12.80 -10.37 0.01
C GLU A 97 -12.31 -11.82 -0.14
N GLN A 98 -11.15 -12.02 -0.78
CA GLN A 98 -10.52 -13.34 -0.87
C GLN A 98 -10.15 -13.89 0.52
N ALA A 99 -9.62 -13.05 1.40
CA ALA A 99 -9.28 -13.47 2.77
C ALA A 99 -10.55 -13.84 3.57
N GLU A 100 -11.64 -13.09 3.41
CA GLU A 100 -12.91 -13.36 4.09
C GLU A 100 -13.56 -14.67 3.61
N THR A 101 -13.66 -14.86 2.30
CA THR A 101 -14.22 -16.08 1.70
C THR A 101 -13.43 -17.32 2.08
N LEU A 102 -12.09 -17.25 2.05
CA LEU A 102 -11.24 -18.33 2.55
C LEU A 102 -11.50 -18.63 4.03
N ARG A 103 -11.54 -17.61 4.89
CA ARG A 103 -11.84 -17.79 6.33
C ARG A 103 -13.18 -18.48 6.55
N MET A 104 -14.22 -18.07 5.81
CA MET A 104 -15.55 -18.70 5.88
C MET A 104 -15.50 -20.18 5.49
N MET A 105 -14.85 -20.49 4.36
CA MET A 105 -14.70 -21.87 3.89
C MET A 105 -13.93 -22.74 4.90
N PHE A 106 -12.86 -22.21 5.48
CA PHE A 106 -12.09 -22.90 6.52
C PHE A 106 -12.93 -23.17 7.78
N ASN A 107 -13.74 -22.21 8.24
CA ASN A 107 -14.62 -22.40 9.39
C ASN A 107 -15.66 -23.50 9.13
N VAL A 108 -16.26 -23.52 7.94
CA VAL A 108 -17.20 -24.57 7.54
C VAL A 108 -16.53 -25.93 7.51
N LEU A 109 -15.32 -26.01 6.94
CA LEU A 109 -14.54 -27.24 6.87
C LEU A 109 -14.17 -27.76 8.26
N LEU A 110 -13.77 -26.89 9.18
CA LEU A 110 -13.50 -27.25 10.58
C LEU A 110 -14.74 -27.82 11.27
N LEU A 111 -15.91 -27.20 11.07
CA LEU A 111 -17.18 -27.68 11.62
C LEU A 111 -17.57 -29.05 11.04
N LEU A 112 -17.37 -29.27 9.74
CA LEU A 112 -17.62 -30.54 9.07
C LEU A 112 -16.72 -31.67 9.60
N ILE A 113 -15.41 -31.41 9.71
CA ILE A 113 -14.44 -32.39 10.22
C ILE A 113 -14.75 -32.72 11.68
N ALA A 114 -15.06 -31.71 12.50
CA ALA A 114 -15.46 -31.92 13.89
C ALA A 114 -16.75 -32.74 14.00
N GLY A 115 -17.74 -32.48 13.13
CA GLY A 115 -18.99 -33.23 13.08
C GLY A 115 -18.79 -34.71 12.72
N ILE A 116 -18.00 -34.99 11.67
CA ILE A 116 -17.67 -36.38 11.27
C ILE A 116 -16.89 -37.08 12.39
N SER A 117 -15.92 -36.38 13.00
CA SER A 117 -15.11 -36.92 14.09
C SER A 117 -15.91 -37.23 15.37
N LEU A 118 -17.06 -36.60 15.59
CA LEU A 118 -17.92 -36.87 16.75
C LEU A 118 -18.84 -38.08 16.51
N VAL A 119 -19.18 -38.36 15.25
CA VAL A 119 -20.07 -39.46 14.85
C VAL A 119 -19.36 -40.81 14.83
N VAL A 120 -18.04 -40.81 14.60
CA VAL A 120 -17.18 -42.01 14.62
C VAL A 120 -16.63 -42.25 16.02
#